data_AF-A0A174VT19-F1
#
_entry.id   AF-A0A174VT19-F1
#
_cell.length_a   1.000
_cell.length_b   1.000
_cell.length_c   1.000
_cell.angle_alpha   90.00
_cell.angle_beta   90.00
_cell.angle_gamma   90.00
#
_symmetry.space_group_name_H-M   'P 1'
#
loop_
_entity.id
_entity.type
_entity.pdbx_description
1 polymer ?
#
loop_
_entity_poly.entity_id
_entity_poly.type
_entity_poly.pdbx_seq_one_letter_code
_entity_poly.pdbx_strand_id
1 'polypeptide(L)'
;MKTKLLSLIISLFACSLLVAQEQPIQKVDVNGVYLIPDKMPEYPGGVPAMMKFLSSNVKYPVEAQKNAISGRVIVQFVVMEDGTLSQAKVIRGVDPLLDEEALRVVKEMPKWTPGIVDGKTVKVKFTVPIMFSLQKNSSKNVPFKLVIPNGQEIKNKGMQGVWQTCMVESVEKGYRLSLGPLLKFISVDNTFMNIIIDTNKMGSVILVQGEYELKSDSIYVENITKSVYSVFPAGVENEISVERLHDNLIKLTFKIPGREEPGVEYWYRVPSPDIKIMAD
;
A
#
# COMPACT_ATOMS: atom_id res chain seq x y z
N MET A 1 -17.97 -17.65 -60.60
CA MET A 1 -18.76 -16.91 -59.58
C MET A 1 -18.93 -17.62 -58.23
N LYS A 2 -18.45 -18.85 -58.02
CA LYS A 2 -18.74 -19.64 -56.80
C LYS A 2 -17.64 -19.66 -55.72
N THR A 3 -16.44 -19.13 -55.99
CA THR A 3 -15.31 -19.15 -55.03
C THR A 3 -15.13 -17.87 -54.20
N LYS A 4 -15.68 -16.74 -54.65
CA LYS A 4 -15.60 -15.47 -53.88
C LYS A 4 -16.60 -15.37 -52.74
N LEU A 5 -17.68 -16.15 -52.76
CA LEU A 5 -18.72 -16.13 -51.72
C LEU A 5 -18.34 -16.95 -50.47
N LEU A 6 -17.50 -17.98 -50.64
CA LEU A 6 -17.09 -18.86 -49.54
C LEU A 6 -16.03 -18.21 -48.63
N SER A 7 -15.16 -17.34 -49.19
CA SER A 7 -14.16 -16.59 -48.42
C SER A 7 -14.76 -15.49 -47.54
N LEU A 8 -15.94 -14.97 -47.90
CA LEU A 8 -16.60 -13.89 -47.14
C LEU A 8 -17.28 -14.43 -45.87
N ILE A 9 -17.80 -15.67 -45.94
CA ILE A 9 -18.49 -16.31 -44.81
C ILE A 9 -17.49 -16.78 -43.73
N ILE A 10 -16.30 -17.22 -44.12
CA ILE A 10 -15.23 -17.61 -43.17
C ILE A 10 -14.61 -16.38 -42.51
N SER A 11 -14.51 -15.25 -43.22
CA SER A 11 -14.07 -13.97 -42.66
C SER A 11 -15.05 -13.37 -41.63
N LEU A 12 -16.36 -13.57 -41.83
CA LEU A 12 -17.36 -13.12 -40.84
C LEU A 12 -17.38 -13.98 -39.57
N PHE A 13 -17.10 -15.29 -39.69
CA PHE A 13 -17.02 -16.19 -38.53
C PHE A 13 -15.75 -16.00 -37.69
N ALA A 14 -14.64 -15.58 -38.30
CA ALA A 14 -13.40 -15.25 -37.59
C ALA A 14 -13.50 -13.92 -36.81
N CYS A 15 -14.37 -13.01 -37.24
CA CYS A 15 -14.53 -11.70 -36.60
C CYS A 15 -15.51 -11.72 -35.40
N SER A 16 -16.38 -12.73 -35.29
CA SER A 16 -17.32 -12.87 -34.17
C SER A 16 -16.73 -13.56 -32.93
N LEU A 17 -15.59 -14.25 -33.07
CA LEU A 17 -14.91 -14.92 -31.94
C LEU A 17 -13.94 -14.00 -31.18
N LEU A 18 -13.74 -12.76 -31.64
CA LEU A 18 -12.91 -11.75 -30.98
C LEU A 18 -13.70 -10.70 -30.18
N VAL A 19 -15.01 -10.88 -30.03
CA VAL A 19 -15.75 -10.18 -28.97
C VAL A 19 -15.56 -11.01 -27.70
N ALA A 20 -14.48 -10.75 -26.97
CA ALA A 20 -14.43 -11.11 -25.56
C ALA A 20 -15.62 -10.42 -24.91
N GLN A 21 -16.70 -11.17 -24.61
CA GLN A 21 -17.77 -10.66 -23.77
C GLN A 21 -17.15 -10.31 -22.42
N GLU A 22 -16.91 -9.02 -22.18
CA GLU A 22 -16.71 -8.50 -20.84
C GLU A 22 -17.97 -8.86 -20.04
N GLN A 23 -17.88 -9.92 -19.24
CA GLN A 23 -18.93 -10.25 -18.29
C GLN A 23 -19.07 -9.04 -17.35
N PRO A 24 -20.26 -8.44 -17.21
CA PRO A 24 -20.42 -7.26 -16.37
C PRO A 24 -19.93 -7.59 -14.95
N ILE A 25 -18.96 -6.82 -14.46
CA ILE A 25 -18.40 -7.02 -13.12
C ILE A 25 -19.56 -6.94 -12.12
N GLN A 26 -19.81 -8.05 -11.44
CA GLN A 26 -20.87 -8.12 -10.45
C GLN A 26 -20.53 -7.19 -9.29
N LYS A 27 -21.14 -6.00 -9.25
CA LYS A 27 -20.84 -4.96 -8.25
C LYS A 27 -21.42 -5.28 -6.87
N VAL A 28 -22.43 -6.15 -6.81
CA VAL A 28 -23.20 -6.49 -5.62
C VAL A 28 -23.46 -7.99 -5.60
N ASP A 29 -23.23 -8.64 -4.46
CA ASP A 29 -23.57 -10.06 -4.31
C ASP A 29 -25.05 -10.30 -4.01
N VAL A 30 -25.46 -11.58 -3.96
CA VAL A 30 -26.86 -11.99 -3.75
C VAL A 30 -27.48 -11.49 -2.44
N ASN A 31 -26.67 -11.03 -1.48
CA ASN A 31 -27.11 -10.52 -0.19
C ASN A 31 -27.11 -8.98 -0.14
N GLY A 32 -26.90 -8.31 -1.27
CA GLY A 32 -26.82 -6.85 -1.32
C GLY A 32 -25.50 -6.28 -0.81
N VAL A 33 -24.44 -7.09 -0.72
CA VAL A 33 -23.12 -6.62 -0.27
C VAL A 33 -22.32 -6.15 -1.49
N TYR A 34 -21.91 -4.89 -1.45
CA TYR A 34 -21.12 -4.29 -2.51
C TYR A 34 -19.68 -4.79 -2.50
N LEU A 35 -19.15 -5.07 -3.68
CA LEU A 35 -17.75 -5.42 -3.91
C LEU A 35 -16.93 -4.19 -4.35
N ILE A 36 -17.55 -3.29 -5.11
CA ILE A 36 -16.92 -2.09 -5.67
C ILE A 36 -17.91 -0.90 -5.53
N PRO A 37 -17.98 -0.27 -4.35
CA PRO A 37 -18.75 0.96 -4.13
C PRO A 37 -18.04 2.19 -4.73
N ASP A 38 -18.72 3.34 -4.76
CA ASP A 38 -18.13 4.62 -5.21
C ASP A 38 -17.07 5.11 -4.21
N LYS A 39 -17.31 4.92 -2.90
CA LYS A 39 -16.31 5.11 -1.85
C LYS A 39 -16.19 3.84 -1.01
N MET A 40 -14.96 3.35 -0.86
CA MET A 40 -14.65 2.21 -0.01
C MET A 40 -14.79 2.57 1.47
N PRO A 41 -15.13 1.60 2.34
CA PRO A 41 -15.03 1.79 3.77
C PRO A 41 -13.63 2.14 4.22
N GLU A 42 -13.53 2.91 5.30
CA GLU A 42 -12.25 3.38 5.81
C GLU A 42 -12.13 3.15 7.32
N TYR A 43 -11.01 2.55 7.75
CA TYR A 43 -10.67 2.46 9.17
C TYR A 43 -10.45 3.88 9.75
N PRO A 44 -10.82 4.18 11.01
CA PRO A 44 -10.58 5.49 11.59
C PRO A 44 -9.09 5.88 11.59
N GLY A 45 -8.74 6.96 10.88
CA GLY A 45 -7.33 7.35 10.66
C GLY A 45 -6.65 6.62 9.49
N GLY A 46 -7.42 5.93 8.66
CA GLY A 46 -6.98 5.26 7.45
C GLY A 46 -6.12 4.01 7.68
N VAL A 47 -5.52 3.53 6.59
CA VAL A 47 -4.64 2.35 6.58
C VAL A 47 -3.48 2.45 7.57
N PRO A 48 -2.78 3.60 7.75
CA PRO A 48 -1.68 3.69 8.72
C PRO A 48 -2.13 3.41 10.16
N ALA A 49 -3.29 3.93 10.56
CA ALA A 49 -3.87 3.68 11.88
C ALA A 49 -4.31 2.23 12.05
N MET A 50 -4.88 1.62 11.00
CA MET A 50 -5.24 0.20 11.00
C MET A 50 -4.01 -0.70 11.16
N MET A 51 -2.92 -0.41 10.44
CA MET A 51 -1.68 -1.18 10.55
C MET A 51 -1.06 -1.05 11.94
N LYS A 52 -1.08 0.16 12.52
CA LYS A 52 -0.66 0.39 13.91
C LYS A 52 -1.52 -0.43 14.89
N PHE A 53 -2.85 -0.38 14.74
CA PHE A 53 -3.76 -1.17 15.57
C PHE A 53 -3.45 -2.66 15.50
N LEU A 54 -3.33 -3.23 14.30
CA LEU A 54 -2.99 -4.65 14.11
C LEU A 54 -1.64 -4.98 14.77
N SER A 55 -0.62 -4.17 14.55
CA SER A 55 0.71 -4.41 15.12
C SER A 55 0.75 -4.41 16.65
N SER A 56 -0.14 -3.63 17.29
CA SER A 56 -0.21 -3.51 18.76
C SER A 56 -1.17 -4.50 19.41
N ASN A 57 -2.15 -5.02 18.67
CA ASN A 57 -3.23 -5.85 19.23
C ASN A 57 -3.14 -7.33 18.83
N VAL A 58 -2.39 -7.68 17.77
CA VAL A 58 -2.17 -9.10 17.41
C VAL A 58 -1.29 -9.76 18.48
N LYS A 59 -1.79 -10.88 19.01
CA LYS A 59 -1.13 -11.71 20.01
C LYS A 59 -0.72 -13.03 19.38
N TYR A 60 0.57 -13.25 19.23
CA TYR A 60 1.07 -14.50 18.64
C TYR A 60 0.77 -15.70 19.55
N PRO A 61 -0.04 -16.70 19.12
CA PRO A 61 -0.34 -17.87 19.96
C PRO A 61 0.94 -18.62 20.37
N VAL A 62 1.08 -18.94 21.66
CA VAL A 62 2.30 -19.56 22.21
C VAL A 62 2.63 -20.89 21.53
N GLU A 63 1.62 -21.68 21.20
CA GLU A 63 1.79 -22.96 20.49
C GLU A 63 2.29 -22.75 19.06
N ALA A 64 1.76 -21.75 18.35
CA ALA A 64 2.22 -21.38 17.03
C ALA A 64 3.68 -20.88 17.05
N GLN A 65 4.08 -20.16 18.12
CA GLN A 65 5.48 -19.78 18.34
C GLN A 65 6.38 -21.01 18.53
N LYS A 66 6.00 -21.95 19.41
CA LYS A 66 6.77 -23.18 19.69
C LYS A 66 6.95 -24.04 18.44
N ASN A 67 5.92 -24.10 17.60
CA ASN A 67 5.89 -24.89 16.37
C ASN A 67 6.47 -24.15 15.16
N ALA A 68 7.04 -22.95 15.36
CA ALA A 68 7.60 -22.11 14.30
C ALA A 68 6.60 -21.76 13.17
N ILE A 69 5.30 -21.79 13.44
CA ILE A 69 4.24 -21.56 12.46
C ILE A 69 4.17 -20.07 12.18
N SER A 70 4.35 -19.65 10.94
CA SER A 70 4.31 -18.25 10.48
C SER A 70 3.60 -18.14 9.14
N GLY A 71 3.04 -16.98 8.83
CA GLY A 71 2.45 -16.71 7.51
C GLY A 71 1.42 -15.60 7.52
N ARG A 72 0.80 -15.39 6.35
CA ARG A 72 -0.24 -14.38 6.15
C ARG A 72 -1.62 -15.03 6.14
N VAL A 73 -2.45 -14.68 7.12
CA VAL A 73 -3.88 -15.02 7.17
C VAL A 73 -4.66 -13.93 6.45
N ILE A 74 -5.61 -14.31 5.58
CA ILE A 74 -6.49 -13.37 4.88
C ILE A 74 -7.88 -13.46 5.48
N VAL A 75 -8.32 -12.37 6.11
CA VAL A 75 -9.65 -12.26 6.72
C VAL A 75 -10.54 -11.40 5.83
N GLN A 76 -11.71 -11.93 5.49
CA GLN A 76 -12.78 -11.21 4.83
C GLN A 76 -13.87 -10.89 5.85
N PHE A 77 -14.43 -9.69 5.78
CA PHE A 77 -15.58 -9.28 6.59
C PHE A 77 -16.44 -8.29 5.81
N VAL A 78 -17.60 -7.96 6.35
CA VAL A 78 -18.50 -6.95 5.79
C VAL A 78 -18.51 -5.74 6.72
N VAL A 79 -18.19 -4.57 6.17
CA VAL A 79 -18.43 -3.29 6.84
C VAL A 79 -19.88 -2.92 6.60
N MET A 80 -20.63 -2.77 7.69
CA MET A 80 -22.04 -2.44 7.69
C MET A 80 -22.27 -0.95 7.44
N GLU A 81 -23.51 -0.58 7.14
CA GLU A 81 -23.93 0.81 6.90
C GLU A 81 -23.70 1.75 8.09
N ASP A 82 -23.62 1.19 9.30
CA ASP A 82 -23.34 1.91 10.56
C ASP A 82 -21.85 1.86 10.96
N GLY A 83 -21.00 1.32 10.10
CA GLY A 83 -19.57 1.17 10.33
C GLY A 83 -19.16 -0.06 11.15
N THR A 84 -20.09 -0.86 11.66
CA THR A 84 -19.75 -2.09 12.39
C THR A 84 -19.24 -3.17 11.44
N LEU A 85 -18.49 -4.13 11.98
CA LEU A 85 -17.98 -5.26 11.23
C LEU A 85 -18.84 -6.50 11.47
N SER A 86 -19.17 -7.21 10.40
CA SER A 86 -19.93 -8.47 10.48
C SER A 86 -19.34 -9.54 9.56
N GLN A 87 -19.78 -10.78 9.74
CA GLN A 87 -19.45 -11.90 8.83
C GLN A 87 -17.94 -12.11 8.63
N ALA A 88 -17.13 -11.82 9.65
CA ALA A 88 -15.69 -12.05 9.60
C ALA A 88 -15.38 -13.54 9.44
N LYS A 89 -14.62 -13.89 8.40
CA LYS A 89 -14.20 -15.26 8.09
C LYS A 89 -12.80 -15.26 7.49
N VAL A 90 -12.05 -16.32 7.76
CA VAL A 90 -10.77 -16.57 7.09
C VAL A 90 -11.05 -17.14 5.71
N ILE A 91 -10.55 -16.49 4.67
CA ILE A 91 -10.66 -16.97 3.28
C ILE A 91 -9.36 -17.60 2.79
N ARG A 92 -8.25 -17.33 3.47
CA ARG A 92 -6.98 -18.04 3.27
C ARG A 92 -6.25 -18.12 4.61
N GLY A 93 -6.28 -19.30 5.21
CA GLY A 93 -5.63 -19.57 6.48
C GLY A 93 -4.16 -19.93 6.34
N VAL A 94 -3.51 -20.06 7.49
CA VAL A 94 -2.15 -20.64 7.61
C VAL A 94 -2.19 -21.83 8.55
N ASP A 95 -2.77 -21.63 9.73
CA ASP A 95 -2.91 -22.61 10.79
C ASP A 95 -4.08 -22.18 11.68
N PRO A 96 -4.90 -23.10 12.22
CA PRO A 96 -6.05 -22.76 13.06
C PRO A 96 -5.74 -21.78 14.19
N LEU A 97 -4.54 -21.87 14.80
CA LEU A 97 -4.12 -20.96 15.88
C LEU A 97 -3.99 -19.52 15.39
N LEU A 98 -3.38 -19.32 14.22
CA LEU A 98 -3.21 -17.99 13.63
C LEU A 98 -4.52 -17.46 13.06
N ASP A 99 -5.34 -18.35 12.52
CA ASP A 99 -6.65 -18.03 11.94
C ASP A 99 -7.62 -17.53 13.02
N GLU A 100 -7.64 -18.18 14.19
CA GLU A 100 -8.44 -17.76 15.34
C GLU A 100 -8.02 -16.37 15.84
N GLU A 101 -6.71 -16.15 15.99
CA GLU A 101 -6.18 -14.85 16.42
C GLU A 101 -6.48 -13.73 15.41
N ALA A 102 -6.37 -14.03 14.10
CA ALA A 102 -6.72 -13.10 13.04
C ALA A 102 -8.21 -12.72 13.10
N LEU A 103 -9.10 -13.67 13.40
CA LEU A 103 -10.53 -13.40 13.58
C LEU A 103 -10.79 -12.57 14.84
N ARG A 104 -10.11 -12.85 15.95
CA ARG A 104 -10.24 -12.10 17.21
C ARG A 104 -9.90 -10.63 17.00
N VAL A 105 -8.72 -10.34 16.44
CA VAL A 105 -8.25 -8.95 16.29
C VAL A 105 -9.13 -8.15 15.31
N VAL A 106 -9.67 -8.78 14.26
CA VAL A 106 -10.63 -8.12 13.36
C VAL A 106 -11.93 -7.77 14.09
N LYS A 107 -12.43 -8.66 14.95
CA LYS A 107 -13.65 -8.39 15.74
C LYS A 107 -13.48 -7.27 16.77
N GLU A 108 -12.24 -6.99 17.19
CA GLU A 108 -11.92 -5.92 18.14
C GLU A 108 -11.67 -4.56 17.48
N MET A 109 -11.69 -4.49 16.15
CA MET A 109 -11.55 -3.20 15.47
C MET A 109 -12.68 -2.23 15.85
N PRO A 110 -12.40 -0.92 15.94
CA PRO A 110 -13.43 0.09 16.13
C PRO A 110 -14.38 0.14 14.92
N LYS A 111 -15.45 0.94 15.04
CA LYS A 111 -16.33 1.22 13.89
C LYS A 111 -15.56 1.92 12.77
N TRP A 112 -15.82 1.51 11.55
CA TRP A 112 -15.26 2.07 10.32
C TRP A 112 -16.17 3.15 9.75
N THR A 113 -15.62 4.02 8.91
CA THR A 113 -16.43 4.81 7.98
C THR A 113 -17.04 3.85 6.96
N PRO A 114 -18.37 3.82 6.79
CA PRO A 114 -19.04 2.92 5.84
C PRO A 114 -18.73 3.30 4.39
N GLY A 115 -18.91 2.34 3.47
CA GLY A 115 -18.81 2.64 2.05
C GLY A 115 -20.03 3.39 1.53
N ILE A 116 -19.88 4.09 0.40
CA ILE A 116 -20.93 4.95 -0.17
C ILE A 116 -21.17 4.56 -1.62
N VAL A 117 -22.45 4.48 -2.00
CA VAL A 117 -22.94 4.38 -3.39
C VAL A 117 -24.09 5.35 -3.56
N ASP A 118 -24.06 6.17 -4.61
CA ASP A 118 -25.10 7.17 -4.90
C ASP A 118 -25.43 8.08 -3.68
N GLY A 119 -24.40 8.42 -2.90
CA GLY A 119 -24.53 9.26 -1.70
C GLY A 119 -25.15 8.56 -0.48
N LYS A 120 -25.45 7.27 -0.55
CA LYS A 120 -26.01 6.48 0.57
C LYS A 120 -24.97 5.50 1.11
N THR A 121 -25.00 5.26 2.42
CA THR A 121 -24.15 4.25 3.04
C THR A 121 -24.62 2.86 2.64
N VAL A 122 -23.67 1.96 2.38
CA VAL A 122 -23.95 0.58 1.93
C VAL A 122 -23.06 -0.43 2.63
N LYS A 123 -23.50 -1.69 2.66
CA LYS A 123 -22.69 -2.82 3.13
C LYS A 123 -21.63 -3.15 2.11
N VAL A 124 -20.37 -3.23 2.54
CA VAL A 124 -19.24 -3.49 1.64
C VAL A 124 -18.39 -4.63 2.14
N LYS A 125 -18.02 -5.52 1.22
CA LYS A 125 -17.08 -6.61 1.49
C LYS A 125 -15.67 -6.04 1.53
N PHE A 126 -14.97 -6.28 2.63
CA PHE A 126 -13.59 -5.85 2.83
C PHE A 126 -12.70 -7.04 3.16
N THR A 127 -11.41 -6.96 2.82
CA THR A 127 -10.44 -8.02 3.09
C THR A 127 -9.16 -7.42 3.64
N VAL A 128 -8.68 -7.96 4.76
CA VAL A 128 -7.45 -7.53 5.42
C VAL A 128 -6.47 -8.70 5.49
N PRO A 129 -5.24 -8.55 4.98
CA PRO A 129 -4.15 -9.48 5.25
C PRO A 129 -3.53 -9.21 6.63
N ILE A 130 -3.45 -10.24 7.48
CA ILE A 130 -2.80 -10.18 8.79
C ILE A 130 -1.56 -11.07 8.75
N MET A 131 -0.40 -10.48 9.08
CA MET A 131 0.89 -11.15 9.01
C MET A 131 1.32 -11.63 10.39
N PHE A 132 1.60 -12.94 10.50
CA PHE A 132 2.25 -13.55 11.64
C PHE A 132 3.66 -13.93 11.24
N SER A 133 4.65 -13.23 11.81
CA SER A 133 6.05 -13.52 11.58
C SER A 133 6.74 -13.75 12.92
N LEU A 134 7.31 -14.94 13.10
CA LEU A 134 8.27 -15.16 14.16
C LEU A 134 9.55 -14.46 13.78
N GLN A 135 9.86 -13.37 14.47
CA GLN A 135 11.23 -12.87 14.44
C GLN A 135 12.09 -13.99 15.03
N LYS A 136 12.86 -14.69 14.19
CA LYS A 136 13.99 -15.46 14.70
C LYS A 136 14.85 -14.44 15.44
N ASN A 137 15.04 -14.66 16.74
CA ASN A 137 16.09 -13.99 17.52
C ASN A 137 17.49 -14.45 17.06
N SER A 138 17.75 -14.44 15.76
CA SER A 138 19.07 -14.31 15.16
C SER A 138 19.41 -12.83 15.01
N SER A 139 19.13 -12.05 16.05
CA SER A 139 19.31 -10.59 16.13
C SER A 139 19.86 -10.18 17.49
N LYS A 140 20.83 -10.93 18.01
CA LYS A 140 22.01 -10.26 18.59
C LYS A 140 22.89 -9.77 17.44
N ASN A 141 22.40 -8.78 16.69
CA ASN A 141 23.16 -7.96 15.74
C ASN A 141 22.30 -6.73 15.41
N VAL A 142 22.37 -5.78 16.34
CA VAL A 142 22.03 -4.35 16.30
C VAL A 142 20.68 -3.96 15.67
N PRO A 143 19.68 -3.47 16.45
CA PRO A 143 18.72 -2.55 15.85
C PRO A 143 19.54 -1.31 15.50
N PHE A 144 19.83 -1.09 14.22
CA PHE A 144 20.22 0.25 13.79
C PHE A 144 19.06 1.16 14.15
N LYS A 145 19.14 1.79 15.33
CA LYS A 145 18.25 2.86 15.72
C LYS A 145 18.70 4.04 14.88
N LEU A 146 18.22 4.09 13.64
CA LEU A 146 18.56 5.14 12.70
C LEU A 146 18.00 6.44 13.26
N VAL A 147 18.88 7.25 13.85
CA VAL A 147 18.57 8.58 14.33
C VAL A 147 19.30 9.57 13.44
N ILE A 148 18.54 10.46 12.82
CA ILE A 148 19.07 11.50 11.95
C ILE A 148 19.04 12.83 12.72
N PRO A 149 20.16 13.57 12.84
CA PRO A 149 20.16 14.86 13.51
C PRO A 149 19.23 15.85 12.80
N ASN A 150 18.66 16.78 13.55
CA ASN A 150 17.86 17.89 13.02
C ASN A 150 18.66 19.21 13.09
N GLY A 151 18.13 20.25 12.44
CA GLY A 151 18.67 21.62 12.55
C GLY A 151 19.94 21.90 11.74
N GLN A 152 20.45 20.93 10.98
CA GLN A 152 21.53 21.16 10.03
C GLN A 152 21.06 21.92 8.78
N GLU A 153 21.98 22.62 8.13
CA GLU A 153 21.74 23.19 6.80
C GLU A 153 21.50 22.07 5.77
N ILE A 154 20.48 22.23 4.94
CA ILE A 154 20.12 21.28 3.89
C ILE A 154 20.90 21.65 2.63
N LYS A 155 21.84 20.77 2.24
CA LYS A 155 22.69 20.94 1.06
C LYS A 155 22.14 20.20 -0.14
N ASN A 156 21.50 19.05 0.07
CA ASN A 156 20.99 18.23 -1.01
C ASN A 156 19.53 18.56 -1.33
N LYS A 157 19.34 19.28 -2.44
CA LYS A 157 18.01 19.63 -2.96
C LYS A 157 17.50 18.69 -4.06
N GLY A 158 18.34 17.78 -4.56
CA GLY A 158 17.95 16.83 -5.60
C GLY A 158 16.99 15.75 -5.08
N MET A 159 16.04 15.33 -5.92
CA MET A 159 15.17 14.19 -5.63
C MET A 159 15.76 12.86 -6.10
N GLN A 160 16.72 12.89 -7.02
CA GLN A 160 17.34 11.70 -7.61
C GLN A 160 17.96 10.80 -6.55
N GLY A 161 17.79 9.49 -6.71
CA GLY A 161 18.33 8.47 -5.82
C GLY A 161 17.30 7.40 -5.47
N VAL A 162 17.69 6.55 -4.52
CA VAL A 162 16.81 5.52 -3.94
C VAL A 162 16.34 6.01 -2.58
N TRP A 163 15.04 5.95 -2.38
CA TRP A 163 14.37 6.34 -1.15
C TRP A 163 13.62 5.16 -0.56
N GLN A 164 13.59 5.05 0.75
CA GLN A 164 12.82 4.05 1.47
C GLN A 164 11.79 4.73 2.36
N THR A 165 10.56 4.25 2.34
CA THR A 165 9.53 4.77 3.24
C THR A 165 9.94 4.57 4.70
N CYS A 166 9.60 5.51 5.57
CA CYS A 166 9.86 5.40 7.00
C CYS A 166 8.75 6.05 7.83
N MET A 167 8.61 5.60 9.07
CA MET A 167 7.91 6.36 10.12
C MET A 167 8.93 7.21 10.87
N VAL A 168 8.53 8.42 11.25
CA VAL A 168 9.36 9.40 11.94
C VAL A 168 8.84 9.65 13.34
N GLU A 169 9.71 9.53 14.34
CA GLU A 169 9.47 9.96 15.71
C GLU A 169 10.46 11.07 16.05
N SER A 170 9.97 12.27 16.40
CA SER A 170 10.81 13.36 16.88
C SER A 170 11.42 13.01 18.24
N VAL A 171 12.73 13.20 18.37
CA VAL A 171 13.49 13.00 19.61
C VAL A 171 14.32 14.26 19.90
N GLU A 172 14.82 14.39 21.13
CA GLU A 172 15.54 15.59 21.59
C GLU A 172 16.63 16.07 20.62
N LYS A 173 17.36 15.14 19.99
CA LYS A 173 18.47 15.45 19.06
C LYS A 173 18.24 14.91 17.65
N GLY A 174 17.01 14.93 17.16
CA GLY A 174 16.73 14.57 15.76
C GLY A 174 15.46 13.77 15.52
N TYR A 175 15.53 12.86 14.55
CA TYR A 175 14.44 12.03 14.09
C TYR A 175 14.82 10.56 14.20
N ARG A 176 14.07 9.79 14.98
CA ARG A 176 14.19 8.34 15.01
C ARG A 176 13.33 7.74 13.91
N LEU A 177 13.95 6.91 13.08
CA LEU A 177 13.31 6.32 11.91
C LEU A 177 13.01 4.84 12.11
N SER A 178 11.81 4.43 11.68
CA SER A 178 11.44 3.03 11.48
C SER A 178 11.18 2.79 10.00
N LEU A 179 12.08 2.07 9.33
CA LEU A 179 12.03 1.86 7.88
C LEU A 179 10.89 0.90 7.50
N GLY A 180 10.18 1.20 6.42
CA GLY A 180 9.14 0.36 5.86
C GLY A 180 9.57 -0.30 4.53
N PRO A 181 8.65 -1.03 3.87
CA PRO A 181 8.99 -1.97 2.81
C PRO A 181 9.00 -1.36 1.39
N LEU A 182 8.62 -0.09 1.22
CA LEU A 182 8.57 0.55 -0.10
C LEU A 182 9.89 1.24 -0.42
N LEU A 183 10.42 0.98 -1.61
CA LEU A 183 11.44 1.80 -2.24
C LEU A 183 10.83 2.69 -3.30
N LYS A 184 11.33 3.92 -3.42
CA LYS A 184 11.08 4.81 -4.53
C LYS A 184 12.42 5.08 -5.22
N PHE A 185 12.49 4.77 -6.50
CA PHE A 185 13.62 5.10 -7.35
C PHE A 185 13.24 6.36 -8.12
N ILE A 186 14.08 7.39 -8.04
CA ILE A 186 13.97 8.63 -8.81
C ILE A 186 15.27 8.72 -9.62
N SER A 187 15.17 8.49 -10.92
CA SER A 187 16.34 8.40 -11.79
C SER A 187 16.82 9.78 -12.25
N VAL A 188 17.97 9.83 -12.91
CA VAL A 188 18.48 11.04 -13.57
C VAL A 188 17.81 11.32 -14.92
N ASP A 189 17.12 10.33 -15.50
CA ASP A 189 16.42 10.44 -16.79
C ASP A 189 14.94 10.83 -16.64
N ASN A 190 14.59 11.45 -15.51
CA ASN A 190 13.25 11.93 -15.19
C ASN A 190 12.18 10.82 -15.11
N THR A 191 12.58 9.60 -14.73
CA THR A 191 11.66 8.50 -14.46
C THR A 191 11.61 8.18 -12.98
N PHE A 192 10.47 7.66 -12.51
CA PHE A 192 10.34 7.18 -11.15
C PHE A 192 9.58 5.86 -11.10
N MET A 193 9.82 5.09 -10.04
CA MET A 193 9.01 3.93 -9.70
C MET A 193 8.99 3.67 -8.20
N ASN A 194 7.84 3.23 -7.68
CA ASN A 194 7.73 2.68 -6.33
C ASN A 194 7.68 1.15 -6.40
N ILE A 195 8.52 0.50 -5.62
CA ILE A 195 8.64 -0.95 -5.54
C ILE A 195 8.39 -1.38 -4.10
N ILE A 196 7.50 -2.35 -3.88
CA ILE A 196 7.45 -3.04 -2.60
C ILE A 196 8.51 -4.14 -2.56
N ILE A 197 9.40 -4.06 -1.57
CA ILE A 197 10.31 -5.16 -1.25
C ILE A 197 9.55 -6.15 -0.40
N ASP A 198 9.55 -7.40 -0.84
CA ASP A 198 9.00 -8.46 -0.02
C ASP A 198 10.06 -9.03 0.94
N THR A 199 9.78 -8.94 2.23
CA THR A 199 10.58 -9.59 3.27
C THR A 199 10.27 -11.09 3.41
N ASN A 200 9.31 -11.64 2.66
CA ASN A 200 8.70 -12.97 2.87
C ASN A 200 8.62 -13.90 1.63
N LYS A 201 9.46 -13.72 0.60
CA LYS A 201 9.73 -14.67 -0.52
C LYS A 201 8.71 -14.82 -1.68
N MET A 202 7.76 -13.92 -1.86
CA MET A 202 6.86 -13.76 -3.02
C MET A 202 7.43 -12.87 -4.15
N GLY A 203 8.56 -12.19 -3.91
CA GLY A 203 9.24 -11.33 -4.87
C GLY A 203 8.78 -9.87 -4.82
N SER A 204 9.58 -8.97 -5.39
CA SER A 204 9.30 -7.52 -5.41
C SER A 204 8.34 -7.15 -6.52
N VAL A 205 7.48 -6.15 -6.30
CA VAL A 205 6.47 -5.68 -7.27
C VAL A 205 6.59 -4.18 -7.47
N ILE A 206 6.60 -3.73 -8.72
CA ILE A 206 6.46 -2.31 -9.07
C ILE A 206 4.99 -1.91 -8.90
N LEU A 207 4.72 -0.97 -8.00
CA LEU A 207 3.36 -0.52 -7.67
C LEU A 207 2.92 0.66 -8.53
N VAL A 208 3.82 1.60 -8.79
CA VAL A 208 3.56 2.76 -9.63
C VAL A 208 4.86 3.16 -10.32
N GLN A 209 4.76 3.61 -11.56
CA GLN A 209 5.88 4.17 -12.31
C GLN A 209 5.42 5.24 -13.27
N GLY A 210 6.32 6.14 -13.63
CA GLY A 210 6.04 7.24 -14.51
C GLY A 210 7.23 8.13 -14.74
N GLU A 211 6.94 9.32 -15.24
CA GLU A 211 7.91 10.39 -15.38
C GLU A 211 7.74 11.37 -14.23
N TYR A 212 8.78 12.13 -13.90
CA TYR A 212 8.69 13.16 -12.89
C TYR A 212 9.33 14.47 -13.35
N GLU A 213 8.91 15.56 -12.72
CA GLU A 213 9.52 16.87 -12.87
C GLU A 213 9.72 17.51 -11.49
N LEU A 214 10.90 18.08 -11.25
CA LEU A 214 11.14 18.92 -10.08
C LEU A 214 10.90 20.39 -10.48
N LYS A 215 9.66 20.87 -10.36
CA LYS A 215 9.26 22.23 -10.76
C LYS A 215 9.93 23.31 -9.90
N SER A 216 10.22 22.99 -8.63
CA SER A 216 10.98 23.87 -7.73
C SER A 216 11.62 23.05 -6.60
N ASP A 217 12.36 23.72 -5.72
CA ASP A 217 12.87 23.07 -4.50
C ASP A 217 11.74 22.38 -3.71
N SER A 218 10.54 22.95 -3.64
CA SER A 218 9.44 22.44 -2.82
C SER A 218 8.34 21.71 -3.60
N ILE A 219 8.37 21.69 -4.94
CA ILE A 219 7.31 21.09 -5.77
C ILE A 219 7.89 20.04 -6.70
N TYR A 220 7.48 18.79 -6.47
CA TYR A 220 7.83 17.61 -7.25
C TYR A 220 6.55 17.04 -7.85
N VAL A 221 6.55 16.76 -9.14
CA VAL A 221 5.37 16.32 -9.89
C VAL A 221 5.60 14.95 -10.48
N GLU A 222 4.67 14.04 -10.27
CA GLU A 222 4.68 12.68 -10.83
C GLU A 222 3.62 12.54 -11.92
N ASN A 223 4.04 12.25 -13.15
CA ASN A 223 3.18 11.92 -14.28
C ASN A 223 3.06 10.40 -14.38
N ILE A 224 1.94 9.86 -13.92
CA ILE A 224 1.78 8.41 -13.73
C ILE A 224 1.55 7.73 -15.08
N THR A 225 2.39 6.75 -15.43
CA THR A 225 2.24 5.95 -16.66
C THR A 225 1.64 4.58 -16.40
N LYS A 226 1.95 3.96 -15.25
CA LYS A 226 1.37 2.69 -14.80
C LYS A 226 1.22 2.70 -13.29
N SER A 227 0.12 2.16 -12.79
CA SER A 227 -0.16 2.12 -11.36
C SER A 227 -1.10 0.97 -11.01
N VAL A 228 -0.86 0.34 -9.87
CA VAL A 228 -1.79 -0.62 -9.24
C VAL A 228 -2.82 0.08 -8.36
N TYR A 229 -2.64 1.37 -8.08
CA TYR A 229 -3.53 2.16 -7.23
C TYR A 229 -4.64 2.80 -8.07
N SER A 230 -5.89 2.45 -7.78
CA SER A 230 -7.06 3.02 -8.45
C SER A 230 -7.22 4.52 -8.23
N VAL A 231 -6.72 5.05 -7.10
CA VAL A 231 -6.74 6.48 -6.77
C VAL A 231 -5.73 7.32 -7.57
N PHE A 232 -4.74 6.67 -8.16
CA PHE A 232 -3.68 7.28 -8.95
C PHE A 232 -3.47 6.47 -10.24
N PRO A 233 -4.46 6.46 -11.17
CA PRO A 233 -4.38 5.68 -12.40
C PRO A 233 -3.40 6.30 -13.41
N ALA A 234 -3.10 5.56 -14.48
CA ALA A 234 -2.30 6.06 -15.60
C ALA A 234 -2.92 7.32 -16.22
N GLY A 235 -2.08 8.29 -16.58
CA GLY A 235 -2.47 9.58 -17.14
C GLY A 235 -2.74 10.68 -16.11
N VAL A 236 -2.64 10.40 -14.81
CA VAL A 236 -2.82 11.40 -13.76
C VAL A 236 -1.49 12.09 -13.44
N GLU A 237 -1.53 13.42 -13.37
CA GLU A 237 -0.49 14.26 -12.77
C GLU A 237 -0.73 14.36 -11.26
N ASN A 238 0.29 14.06 -10.46
CA ASN A 238 0.26 14.17 -9.01
C ASN A 238 1.28 15.23 -8.56
N GLU A 239 0.80 16.40 -8.14
CA GLU A 239 1.62 17.46 -7.57
C GLU A 239 1.88 17.18 -6.08
N ILE A 240 3.16 17.15 -5.71
CA ILE A 240 3.63 16.75 -4.38
C ILE A 240 4.49 17.88 -3.80
N SER A 241 4.08 18.36 -2.63
CA SER A 241 4.89 19.28 -1.81
C SER A 241 6.01 18.50 -1.12
N VAL A 242 7.23 19.01 -1.22
CA VAL A 242 8.45 18.44 -0.63
C VAL A 242 8.95 19.32 0.50
N GLU A 243 8.90 18.80 1.72
CA GLU A 243 9.54 19.38 2.90
C GLU A 243 10.80 18.57 3.23
N ARG A 244 11.99 19.17 3.11
CA ARG A 244 13.25 18.51 3.48
C ARG A 244 13.52 18.74 4.96
N LEU A 245 13.57 17.65 5.73
CA LEU A 245 13.89 17.67 7.16
C LEU A 245 15.39 17.43 7.40
N HIS A 246 16.05 16.76 6.45
CA HIS A 246 17.49 16.51 6.38
C HIS A 246 17.85 16.21 4.90
N ASP A 247 19.14 16.24 4.53
CA ASP A 247 19.63 15.81 3.20
C ASP A 247 19.19 14.40 2.78
N ASN A 248 18.78 13.60 3.77
CA ASN A 248 18.43 12.20 3.66
C ASN A 248 17.03 11.91 4.19
N LEU A 249 16.25 12.93 4.60
CA LEU A 249 14.90 12.73 5.12
C LEU A 249 13.98 13.80 4.54
N ILE A 250 12.97 13.35 3.82
CA ILE A 250 11.95 14.22 3.24
C ILE A 250 10.57 13.80 3.72
N LYS A 251 9.69 14.80 3.79
CA LYS A 251 8.26 14.64 3.96
C LYS A 251 7.57 15.09 2.69
N LEU A 252 6.76 14.21 2.14
CA LEU A 252 5.94 14.44 0.97
C LEU A 252 4.51 14.71 1.41
N THR A 253 3.86 15.69 0.81
CA THR A 253 2.44 15.98 1.04
C THR A 253 1.73 16.17 -0.28
N PHE A 254 0.64 15.42 -0.51
CA PHE A 254 -0.06 15.41 -1.79
C PHE A 254 -1.56 15.21 -1.60
N LYS A 255 -2.35 15.65 -2.58
CA LYS A 255 -3.80 15.48 -2.54
C LYS A 255 -4.17 14.05 -2.92
N ILE A 256 -5.02 13.41 -2.11
CA ILE A 256 -5.61 12.11 -2.46
C ILE A 256 -6.99 12.38 -3.07
N PRO A 257 -7.25 12.00 -4.33
CA PRO A 257 -8.57 12.15 -4.93
C PRO A 257 -9.66 11.50 -4.05
N GLY A 258 -10.70 12.27 -3.74
CA GLY A 258 -11.83 11.81 -2.92
C GLY A 258 -11.64 11.91 -1.40
N ARG A 259 -10.49 12.41 -0.92
CA ARG A 259 -10.21 12.64 0.52
C ARG A 259 -10.03 14.14 0.80
N GLU A 260 -10.53 14.60 1.95
CA GLU A 260 -10.32 15.98 2.42
C GLU A 260 -8.89 16.17 2.93
N GLU A 261 -8.43 15.22 3.76
CA GLU A 261 -7.08 15.24 4.32
C GLU A 261 -6.03 14.82 3.27
N PRO A 262 -4.89 15.52 3.19
CA PRO A 262 -3.82 15.16 2.28
C PRO A 262 -3.14 13.85 2.69
N GLY A 263 -2.53 13.19 1.71
CA GLY A 263 -1.55 12.14 1.95
C GLY A 263 -0.27 12.76 2.50
N VAL A 264 0.29 12.14 3.54
CA VAL A 264 1.60 12.51 4.10
C VAL A 264 2.46 11.26 4.17
N GLU A 265 3.66 11.35 3.59
CA GLU A 265 4.63 10.27 3.59
C GLU A 265 6.01 10.78 4.00
N TYR A 266 6.80 9.94 4.66
CA TYR A 266 8.19 10.23 4.95
C TYR A 266 9.09 9.22 4.25
N TRP A 267 10.18 9.74 3.70
CA TRP A 267 11.11 8.97 2.88
C TRP A 267 12.55 9.25 3.32
N TYR A 268 13.26 8.17 3.65
CA TYR A 268 14.66 8.18 3.98
C TYR A 268 15.49 7.83 2.75
N ARG A 269 16.51 8.63 2.44
CA ARG A 269 17.42 8.36 1.33
C ARG A 269 18.27 7.15 1.67
N VAL A 270 18.19 6.10 0.86
CA VAL A 270 19.01 4.90 1.04
C VAL A 270 20.48 5.28 0.81
N PRO A 271 21.36 5.06 1.80
CA PRO A 271 22.75 5.48 1.70
C PRO A 271 23.51 4.64 0.66
N SER A 272 24.35 5.30 -0.13
CA SER A 272 25.35 4.65 -0.98
C SER A 272 26.52 4.17 -0.09
N PRO A 273 27.21 3.06 -0.42
CA PRO A 273 28.30 2.48 0.40
C PRO A 273 29.43 3.43 0.81
N ASP A 274 29.64 4.56 0.12
CA ASP A 274 30.64 5.57 0.49
C ASP A 274 30.16 6.57 1.57
N ILE A 275 28.90 6.46 2.01
CA ILE A 275 28.36 7.23 3.12
C ILE A 275 28.67 6.47 4.40
N LYS A 276 29.55 7.03 5.24
CA LYS A 276 29.65 6.63 6.66
C LYS A 276 28.26 6.81 7.28
N ILE A 277 27.50 5.73 7.36
CA ILE A 277 26.21 5.71 8.06
C ILE A 277 26.56 5.93 9.53
N MET A 278 26.36 7.16 10.00
CA MET A 278 26.74 7.58 11.34
C MET A 278 25.93 6.82 12.39
N ALA A 279 26.62 6.01 13.20
CA ALA A 279 26.75 6.16 14.65
C ALA A 279 27.72 5.08 15.16
N ASP A 280 28.83 5.51 15.77
CA ASP A 280 29.49 4.74 16.82
C ASP A 280 28.64 4.83 18.10
#